data_AF-A0ABD2QIV7-F1
#
_entry.id   AF-A0ABD2QIV7-F1
#
_cell.length_a   1.000
_cell.length_b   1.000
_cell.length_c   1.000
_cell.angle_alpha   90.00
_cell.angle_beta   90.00
_cell.angle_gamma   90.00
#
_symmetry.space_group_name_H-M   'P 1'
#
loop_
_entity.id
_entity.type
_entity.pdbx_description
1 polymer ?
#
loop_
_entity_poly.entity_id
_entity_poly.type
_entity_poly.pdbx_seq_one_letter_code
_entity_poly.pdbx_strand_id
1 'polypeptide(L)'
;MPDSQTTPQRKDPKNMPTSFHPTPSRHAHTEYFTSYRTFKSKVYELRQLRESKLEDGVVRISVGRPSLLNDSIDQIMKLEPSVLRKKLRIDFKNEEALDHDGVSREWFYKVSMRLLNPDYGLFQYASKTNFSLQINRISAHHPDPEHIKFYRFAGRFIALALFNGNIICSNLTTCFYKQLLNRKITIDDIEKMDTYYFNSLKSIE
;
A
#
# COMPACT_ATOMS: atom_id res chain seq x y z
N MET A 1 -36.58 6.12 -45.82
CA MET A 1 -37.08 7.50 -46.02
C MET A 1 -38.52 7.40 -46.51
N PRO A 2 -39.53 8.04 -45.89
CA PRO A 2 -39.61 8.72 -44.58
C PRO A 2 -40.72 8.12 -43.66
N ASP A 3 -40.50 8.04 -42.35
CA ASP A 3 -41.00 8.91 -41.25
C ASP A 3 -42.52 8.93 -40.99
N SER A 4 -42.89 8.49 -39.78
CA SER A 4 -44.07 8.96 -39.05
C SER A 4 -43.81 8.81 -37.55
N GLN A 5 -43.50 9.94 -36.91
CA GLN A 5 -43.21 10.09 -35.48
C GLN A 5 -44.49 9.90 -34.65
N THR A 6 -44.38 9.25 -33.49
CA THR A 6 -45.41 9.31 -32.44
C THR A 6 -44.74 9.57 -31.09
N THR A 7 -45.01 10.75 -30.54
CA THR A 7 -44.51 11.27 -29.26
C THR A 7 -45.26 10.63 -28.09
N PRO A 8 -44.61 10.16 -27.01
CA PRO A 8 -45.33 9.79 -25.79
C PRO A 8 -45.54 10.99 -24.87
N GLN A 9 -46.80 11.19 -24.47
CA GLN A 9 -47.26 12.21 -23.52
C GLN A 9 -46.68 12.04 -22.11
N ARG A 10 -46.37 13.17 -21.47
CA ARG A 10 -45.94 13.30 -20.07
C ARG A 10 -47.14 13.03 -19.16
N LYS A 11 -47.03 12.10 -18.20
CA LYS A 11 -48.06 11.88 -17.15
C LYS A 11 -47.73 12.70 -15.90
N ASP A 12 -48.74 13.39 -15.37
CA ASP A 12 -48.65 14.29 -14.21
C ASP A 12 -48.39 13.55 -12.88
N PRO A 13 -47.58 14.12 -11.96
CA PRO A 13 -47.20 13.49 -10.71
C PRO A 13 -48.17 13.86 -9.58
N LYS A 14 -49.40 13.35 -9.61
CA LYS A 14 -50.32 13.43 -8.46
C LYS A 14 -51.15 12.15 -8.37
N ASN A 15 -50.54 11.10 -7.81
CA ASN A 15 -51.21 10.04 -7.05
C ASN A 15 -50.15 9.03 -6.58
N MET A 16 -49.61 9.23 -5.38
CA MET A 16 -48.89 8.20 -4.64
C MET A 16 -49.39 8.23 -3.19
N PRO A 17 -49.85 7.10 -2.61
CA PRO A 17 -50.37 7.09 -1.26
C PRO A 17 -49.24 7.24 -0.23
N THR A 18 -49.51 8.04 0.78
CA THR A 18 -48.66 8.35 1.93
C THR A 18 -48.50 7.17 2.91
N SER A 19 -47.31 7.13 3.51
CA SER A 19 -46.94 6.59 4.83
C SER A 19 -46.55 5.11 4.97
N PHE A 20 -45.25 4.90 5.24
CA PHE A 20 -44.75 4.04 6.31
C PHE A 20 -43.44 4.66 6.82
N HIS A 21 -43.46 5.28 8.01
CA HIS A 21 -42.24 5.66 8.71
C HIS A 21 -41.98 4.63 9.82
N PRO A 22 -40.95 3.78 9.71
CA PRO A 22 -40.42 3.09 10.86
C PRO A 22 -39.48 4.05 11.61
N THR A 23 -39.75 4.29 12.89
CA THR A 23 -38.80 4.97 13.79
C THR A 23 -37.52 4.16 13.90
N PRO A 24 -36.34 4.70 13.57
CA PRO A 24 -35.10 3.93 13.66
C PRO A 24 -34.63 3.88 15.12
N SER A 25 -34.49 2.65 15.63
CA SER A 25 -33.78 2.37 16.87
C SER A 25 -32.35 2.91 16.77
N ARG A 26 -31.86 3.53 17.86
CA ARG A 26 -30.54 4.17 17.96
C ARG A 26 -29.37 3.22 17.66
N HIS A 27 -29.60 1.91 17.70
CA HIS A 27 -28.63 0.86 17.36
C HIS A 27 -28.58 0.51 15.86
N ALA A 28 -29.66 0.72 15.10
CA ALA A 28 -29.69 0.43 13.66
C ALA A 28 -28.84 1.44 12.85
N HIS A 29 -28.72 2.68 13.31
CA HIS A 29 -27.89 3.69 12.62
C HIS A 29 -26.41 3.34 12.55
N THR A 30 -25.89 2.52 13.49
CA THR A 30 -24.49 2.12 13.50
C THR A 30 -24.21 0.94 12.56
N GLU A 31 -25.18 0.03 12.38
CA GLU A 31 -25.01 -1.17 11.52
C GLU A 31 -25.29 -0.91 10.03
N TYR A 32 -26.17 0.04 9.69
CA TYR A 32 -26.39 0.41 8.27
C TYR A 32 -25.23 1.25 7.68
N PHE A 33 -24.45 1.93 8.53
CA PHE A 33 -23.38 2.84 8.06
C PHE A 33 -22.04 2.14 7.82
N THR A 34 -21.83 0.95 8.38
CA THR A 34 -20.62 0.13 8.13
C THR A 34 -20.61 -0.49 6.72
N SER A 35 -21.72 -0.49 6.00
CA SER A 35 -21.95 -1.26 4.77
C SER A 35 -21.50 -0.60 3.44
N TYR A 36 -20.93 0.62 3.41
CA TYR A 36 -20.59 1.28 2.13
C TYR A 36 -19.21 1.96 2.06
N ARG A 37 -18.21 1.50 2.82
CA ARG A 37 -16.83 1.98 2.65
C ARG A 37 -16.12 1.28 1.48
N THR A 38 -16.27 1.85 0.29
CA THR A 38 -15.51 1.42 -0.91
C THR A 38 -14.00 1.60 -0.71
N PHE A 39 -13.19 0.88 -1.50
CA PHE A 39 -11.74 1.10 -1.52
C PHE A 39 -11.38 2.56 -1.81
N LYS A 40 -12.10 3.18 -2.75
CA LYS A 40 -11.93 4.60 -3.11
C LYS A 40 -12.14 5.53 -1.91
N SER A 41 -13.18 5.28 -1.11
CA SER A 41 -13.45 6.06 0.12
C SER A 41 -12.32 5.90 1.14
N LYS A 42 -11.82 4.69 1.37
CA LYS A 42 -10.68 4.45 2.29
C LYS A 42 -9.39 5.12 1.81
N VAL A 43 -9.12 5.11 0.51
CA VAL A 43 -7.97 5.81 -0.08
C VAL A 43 -8.11 7.32 0.10
N TYR A 44 -9.30 7.88 -0.09
CA TYR A 44 -9.56 9.30 0.15
C TYR A 44 -9.30 9.68 1.61
N GLU A 45 -9.85 8.92 2.57
CA GLU A 45 -9.62 9.13 4.01
C GLU A 45 -8.12 9.07 4.35
N LEU A 46 -7.38 8.11 3.78
CA LEU A 46 -5.93 8.00 3.99
C LEU A 46 -5.17 9.23 3.46
N ARG A 47 -5.58 9.78 2.32
CA ARG A 47 -4.97 11.01 1.77
C ARG A 47 -5.19 12.21 2.69
N GLN A 48 -6.41 12.36 3.20
CA GLN A 48 -6.75 13.44 4.15
C GLN A 48 -5.97 13.28 5.47
N LEU A 49 -5.87 12.06 5.99
CA LEU A 49 -5.07 11.79 7.18
C LEU A 49 -3.60 12.16 6.95
N ARG A 50 -3.04 11.78 5.81
CA ARG A 50 -1.66 12.15 5.45
C ARG A 50 -1.46 13.66 5.41
N GLU A 51 -2.34 14.40 4.74
CA GLU A 51 -2.28 15.86 4.65
C GLU A 51 -2.31 16.49 6.05
N SER A 52 -3.16 15.99 6.96
CA SER A 52 -3.23 16.46 8.35
C SER A 52 -1.97 16.15 9.19
N LYS A 53 -1.12 15.23 8.73
CA LYS A 53 0.12 14.81 9.41
C LYS A 53 1.38 15.34 8.74
N LEU A 54 1.24 16.08 7.64
CA LEU A 54 2.35 16.68 6.93
C LEU A 54 2.98 17.76 7.80
N GLU A 55 4.30 17.69 7.98
CA GLU A 55 5.06 18.70 8.69
C GLU A 55 5.61 19.75 7.74
N ASP A 56 5.76 20.98 8.22
CA ASP A 56 6.28 22.09 7.43
C ASP A 56 7.75 21.87 7.03
N GLY A 57 8.05 22.32 5.81
CA GLY A 57 9.38 22.29 5.22
C GLY A 57 9.62 21.12 4.27
N VAL A 58 10.88 20.97 3.88
CA VAL A 58 11.32 19.99 2.88
C VAL A 58 12.45 19.16 3.47
N VAL A 59 12.37 17.84 3.31
CA VAL A 59 13.47 16.92 3.59
C VAL A 59 14.10 16.50 2.27
N ARG A 60 15.41 16.74 2.13
CA ARG A 60 16.16 16.38 0.92
C ARG A 60 16.96 15.10 1.16
N ILE A 61 16.88 14.18 0.20
CA ILE A 61 17.65 12.93 0.19
C ILE A 61 18.46 12.91 -1.11
N SER A 62 19.79 12.91 -0.98
CA SER A 62 20.71 12.99 -2.12
C SER A 62 21.40 11.66 -2.36
N VAL A 63 21.12 11.00 -3.48
CA VAL A 63 21.56 9.62 -3.74
C VAL A 63 22.35 9.52 -5.05
N GLY A 64 23.41 8.71 -5.06
CA GLY A 64 24.10 8.33 -6.30
C GLY A 64 23.42 7.14 -6.98
N ARG A 65 23.36 7.11 -8.32
CA ARG A 65 22.81 5.95 -9.05
C ARG A 65 23.55 4.64 -8.75
N PRO A 66 24.89 4.59 -8.67
CA PRO A 66 25.61 3.37 -8.31
C PRO A 66 25.30 2.91 -6.89
N SER A 67 25.35 3.83 -5.92
CA SER A 67 25.16 3.57 -4.49
C SER A 67 23.72 3.74 -3.99
N LEU A 68 22.72 3.75 -4.90
CA LEU A 68 21.34 4.15 -4.62
C LEU A 68 20.76 3.57 -3.33
N LEU A 69 20.87 2.26 -3.13
CA LEU A 69 20.28 1.60 -1.96
C LEU A 69 21.02 1.99 -0.67
N ASN A 70 22.35 1.97 -0.69
CA ASN A 70 23.18 2.30 0.48
C ASN A 70 23.00 3.76 0.89
N ASP A 71 23.07 4.70 -0.06
CA ASP A 71 22.85 6.12 0.20
C ASP A 71 21.45 6.38 0.79
N SER A 72 20.45 5.64 0.31
CA SER A 72 19.06 5.73 0.80
C SER A 72 18.93 5.20 2.22
N ILE A 73 19.53 4.04 2.52
CA ILE A 73 19.55 3.45 3.87
C ILE A 73 20.20 4.43 4.84
N ASP A 74 21.41 4.91 4.51
CA ASP A 74 22.18 5.77 5.40
C ASP A 74 21.46 7.07 5.75
N GLN A 75 20.82 7.71 4.77
CA GLN A 75 20.11 8.96 5.01
C GLN A 75 18.77 8.75 5.73
N ILE A 76 17.94 7.83 5.26
CA ILE A 76 16.60 7.61 5.84
C ILE A 76 16.70 7.09 7.29
N MET A 77 17.71 6.29 7.59
CA MET A 77 17.89 5.72 8.93
C MET A 77 18.37 6.74 9.97
N LYS A 78 19.08 7.79 9.55
CA LYS A 78 19.54 8.89 10.42
C LYS A 78 18.45 9.92 10.74
N LEU A 79 17.37 9.94 9.96
CA LEU A 79 16.30 10.91 10.13
C LEU A 79 15.28 10.46 11.18
N GLU A 80 14.80 11.44 11.94
CA GLU A 80 13.68 11.24 12.85
C GLU A 80 12.36 11.10 12.08
N PRO A 81 11.38 10.34 12.61
CA PRO A 81 10.08 10.16 11.96
C PRO A 81 9.34 11.47 11.63
N SER A 82 9.47 12.50 12.47
CA SER A 82 8.89 13.83 12.23
C SER A 82 9.46 14.48 10.97
N VAL A 83 10.79 14.44 10.80
CA VAL A 83 11.47 14.96 9.61
C VAL A 83 11.02 14.23 8.35
N LEU A 84 10.80 12.92 8.43
CA LEU A 84 10.29 12.10 7.32
C LEU A 84 8.82 12.38 6.95
N ARG A 85 8.08 13.15 7.77
CA ARG A 85 6.73 13.64 7.45
C ARG A 85 6.72 14.99 6.76
N LYS A 86 7.88 15.61 6.52
CA LYS A 86 8.00 16.80 5.67
C LYS A 86 7.88 16.42 4.20
N LYS A 87 7.73 17.43 3.32
CA LYS A 87 7.73 17.18 1.87
C LYS A 87 9.05 16.55 1.44
N LEU A 88 9.00 15.33 0.91
CA LEU A 88 10.18 14.61 0.45
C LEU A 88 10.66 15.18 -0.89
N ARG A 89 11.96 15.42 -0.99
CA ARG A 89 12.63 15.78 -2.23
C ARG A 89 13.81 14.84 -2.43
N ILE A 90 13.79 14.11 -3.54
CA ILE A 90 14.91 13.27 -3.96
C ILE A 90 15.73 14.03 -4.99
N ASP A 91 17.04 14.05 -4.80
CA ASP A 91 18.01 14.61 -5.74
C ASP A 91 19.03 13.50 -6.11
N PHE A 92 19.13 13.16 -7.40
CA PHE A 92 20.22 12.30 -7.88
C PHE A 92 21.50 13.14 -7.99
N LYS A 93 22.60 12.65 -7.39
CA LYS A 93 23.88 13.37 -7.38
C LYS A 93 24.35 13.65 -8.81
N ASN A 94 24.74 14.91 -9.07
CA ASN A 94 25.20 15.40 -10.37
C ASN A 94 24.13 15.39 -11.48
N GLU A 95 22.84 15.36 -11.12
CA GLU A 95 21.74 15.43 -12.07
C GLU A 95 20.80 16.57 -11.68
N GLU A 96 20.47 17.42 -12.65
CA GLU A 96 19.50 18.49 -12.46
C GLU A 96 18.08 17.95 -12.69
N ALA A 97 17.23 18.09 -11.67
CA ALA A 97 15.85 17.63 -11.70
C ALA A 97 14.90 18.78 -12.03
N LEU A 98 14.26 18.72 -13.22
CA LEU A 98 13.19 19.65 -13.60
C LEU A 98 11.81 19.20 -13.07
N ASP A 99 11.60 17.88 -12.96
CA ASP A 99 10.40 17.27 -12.39
C ASP A 99 10.76 16.46 -11.13
N HIS A 100 10.68 17.11 -9.95
CA HIS A 100 10.97 16.46 -8.67
C HIS A 100 10.01 15.33 -8.31
N ASP A 101 8.76 15.38 -8.79
CA ASP A 101 7.79 14.33 -8.55
C ASP A 101 8.13 13.08 -9.39
N GLY A 102 8.57 13.29 -10.63
CA GLY A 102 9.12 12.25 -11.50
C GLY A 102 10.34 11.55 -10.89
N VAL A 103 11.30 12.34 -10.38
CA VAL A 103 12.49 11.81 -9.70
C VAL A 103 12.12 11.02 -8.44
N SER A 104 11.16 11.50 -7.66
CA SER A 104 10.68 10.79 -6.47
C SER A 104 10.05 9.44 -6.83
N ARG A 105 9.21 9.40 -7.88
CA ARG A 105 8.63 8.14 -8.39
C ARG A 105 9.71 7.16 -8.85
N GLU A 106 10.72 7.64 -9.59
CA GLU A 106 11.85 6.81 -10.01
C GLU A 106 12.60 6.24 -8.81
N TRP A 107 12.89 7.05 -7.80
CA TRP A 107 13.59 6.61 -6.61
C TRP A 107 12.85 5.51 -5.87
N PHE A 108 11.55 5.67 -5.60
CA PHE A 108 10.75 4.61 -4.97
C PHE A 108 10.76 3.33 -5.80
N TYR A 109 10.62 3.44 -7.12
CA TYR A 109 10.68 2.29 -8.01
C TYR A 109 12.05 1.58 -7.94
N LYS A 110 13.16 2.30 -8.11
CA LYS A 110 14.50 1.72 -8.16
C LYS A 110 14.98 1.19 -6.81
N VAL A 111 14.67 1.87 -5.71
CA VAL A 111 14.99 1.38 -4.35
C VAL A 111 14.20 0.12 -4.06
N SER A 112 12.89 0.11 -4.37
CA SER A 112 12.08 -1.11 -4.16
C SER A 112 12.59 -2.28 -5.00
N MET A 113 13.04 -2.05 -6.24
CA MET A 113 13.60 -3.11 -7.08
C MET A 113 14.84 -3.76 -6.47
N ARG A 114 15.70 -2.98 -5.82
CA ARG A 114 16.92 -3.52 -5.19
C ARG A 114 16.61 -4.16 -3.84
N LEU A 115 15.86 -3.46 -2.99
CA LEU A 115 15.55 -3.88 -1.63
C LEU A 115 14.71 -5.17 -1.58
N LEU A 116 13.75 -5.29 -2.49
CA LEU A 116 12.81 -6.41 -2.53
C LEU A 116 13.27 -7.54 -3.45
N ASN A 117 14.44 -7.42 -4.09
CA ASN A 117 15.00 -8.50 -4.91
C ASN A 117 15.31 -9.71 -4.00
N PRO A 118 14.80 -10.92 -4.30
CA PRO A 118 15.18 -12.13 -3.58
C PRO A 118 16.70 -12.39 -3.51
N ASP A 119 17.44 -11.99 -4.55
CA ASP A 119 18.91 -12.14 -4.59
C ASP A 119 19.62 -11.24 -3.56
N TYR A 120 18.95 -10.17 -3.09
CA TYR A 120 19.45 -9.35 -1.99
C TYR A 120 19.30 -10.05 -0.63
N GLY A 121 18.54 -11.16 -0.55
CA GLY A 121 18.52 -12.05 0.61
C GLY A 121 17.62 -11.63 1.78
N LEU A 122 16.90 -10.50 1.68
CA LEU A 122 15.95 -10.06 2.72
C LEU A 122 14.53 -10.58 2.49
N PHE A 123 14.11 -10.67 1.24
CA PHE A 123 12.80 -11.18 0.89
C PHE A 123 12.97 -12.43 0.04
N GLN A 124 11.92 -13.25 -0.02
CA GLN A 124 11.89 -14.42 -0.89
C GLN A 124 10.49 -14.57 -1.47
N TYR A 125 10.37 -15.26 -2.60
CA TYR A 125 9.07 -15.66 -3.12
C TYR A 125 8.35 -16.58 -2.14
N ALA A 126 7.03 -16.41 -2.04
CA ALA A 126 6.18 -17.19 -1.16
C ALA A 126 6.14 -18.67 -1.56
N SER A 127 6.09 -18.94 -2.87
CA SER A 127 6.13 -20.28 -3.45
C SER A 127 6.67 -20.22 -4.88
N LYS A 128 6.79 -21.38 -5.54
CA LYS A 128 7.24 -21.45 -6.96
C LYS A 128 6.23 -20.86 -7.94
N THR A 129 4.96 -20.78 -7.56
CA THR A 129 3.86 -20.30 -8.40
C THR A 129 3.31 -18.95 -7.95
N ASN A 130 3.65 -18.49 -6.74
CA ASN A 130 3.28 -17.19 -6.21
C ASN A 130 4.51 -16.28 -6.06
N PHE A 131 4.64 -15.30 -6.96
CA PHE A 131 5.70 -14.30 -6.97
C PHE A 131 5.52 -13.17 -5.92
N SER A 132 4.54 -13.27 -5.03
CA SER A 132 4.44 -12.38 -3.88
C SER A 132 5.58 -12.65 -2.91
N LEU A 133 6.08 -11.60 -2.28
CA LEU A 133 7.24 -11.67 -1.40
C LEU A 133 6.83 -11.86 0.07
N GLN A 134 7.66 -12.61 0.77
CA GLN A 134 7.65 -12.75 2.22
C GLN A 134 9.05 -12.54 2.80
N ILE A 135 9.14 -12.33 4.11
CA ILE A 135 10.42 -12.24 4.83
C ILE A 135 11.23 -13.52 4.58
N ASN A 136 12.51 -13.36 4.25
CA ASN A 136 13.40 -14.50 4.12
C ASN A 136 13.77 -15.06 5.50
N ARG A 137 13.34 -16.30 5.78
CA ARG A 137 13.58 -16.96 7.08
C ARG A 137 15.06 -17.18 7.37
N ILE A 138 15.89 -17.29 6.32
CA ILE A 138 17.34 -17.46 6.45
C ILE A 138 18.11 -16.15 6.27
N SER A 139 17.44 -14.99 6.36
CA SER A 139 18.09 -13.69 6.22
C SER A 139 19.18 -13.41 7.28
N ALA A 140 19.25 -14.19 8.37
CA ALA A 140 20.36 -14.13 9.31
C ALA A 140 21.72 -14.53 8.70
N HIS A 141 21.71 -15.24 7.56
CA HIS A 141 22.92 -15.56 6.78
C HIS A 141 23.26 -14.48 5.74
N HIS A 142 22.60 -13.33 5.78
CA HIS A 142 22.91 -12.22 4.91
C HIS A 142 24.38 -11.78 5.09
N PRO A 143 25.11 -11.37 4.03
CA PRO A 143 26.53 -11.03 4.13
C PRO A 143 26.84 -9.91 5.14
N ASP A 144 25.90 -8.98 5.32
CA ASP A 144 25.94 -7.99 6.38
C ASP A 144 25.30 -8.54 7.66
N PRO A 145 26.04 -8.59 8.79
CA PRO A 145 25.60 -9.20 10.04
C PRO A 145 24.46 -8.45 10.74
N GLU A 146 24.22 -7.19 10.39
CA GLU A 146 23.14 -6.38 10.97
C GLU A 146 21.88 -6.41 10.11
N HIS A 147 21.51 -7.57 9.56
CA HIS A 147 20.42 -7.69 8.58
C HIS A 147 19.08 -7.06 9.03
N ILE A 148 18.84 -7.01 10.36
CA ILE A 148 17.68 -6.35 10.99
C ILE A 148 17.59 -4.86 10.61
N LYS A 149 18.73 -4.17 10.43
CA LYS A 149 18.74 -2.74 10.04
C LYS A 149 18.06 -2.54 8.68
N PHE A 150 18.19 -3.49 7.76
CA PHE A 150 17.55 -3.40 6.45
C PHE A 150 16.04 -3.65 6.52
N TYR A 151 15.55 -4.51 7.42
CA TYR A 151 14.11 -4.64 7.65
C TYR A 151 13.54 -3.37 8.30
N ARG A 152 14.28 -2.74 9.21
CA ARG A 152 13.89 -1.44 9.77
C ARG A 152 13.84 -0.36 8.68
N PHE A 153 14.83 -0.34 7.78
CA PHE A 153 14.80 0.51 6.59
C PHE A 153 13.60 0.19 5.69
N ALA A 154 13.33 -1.08 5.39
CA ALA A 154 12.21 -1.50 4.57
C ALA A 154 10.86 -1.03 5.14
N GLY A 155 10.68 -1.16 6.46
CA GLY A 155 9.51 -0.62 7.15
C GLY A 155 9.38 0.90 6.98
N ARG A 156 10.47 1.66 7.21
CA ARG A 156 10.50 3.11 7.00
C ARG A 156 10.22 3.49 5.54
N PHE A 157 10.80 2.77 4.59
CA PHE A 157 10.67 3.00 3.17
C PHE A 157 9.24 2.75 2.67
N ILE A 158 8.61 1.63 3.08
CA ILE A 158 7.21 1.33 2.75
C ILE A 158 6.27 2.38 3.37
N ALA A 159 6.51 2.76 4.63
CA ALA A 159 5.75 3.83 5.28
C ALA A 159 5.90 5.16 4.54
N LEU A 160 7.12 5.50 4.11
CA LEU A 160 7.41 6.70 3.35
C LEU A 160 6.74 6.68 1.97
N ALA A 161 6.69 5.54 1.29
CA ALA A 161 5.97 5.38 0.02
C ALA A 161 4.48 5.65 0.19
N LEU A 162 3.85 5.03 1.20
CA LEU A 162 2.45 5.28 1.55
C LEU A 162 2.19 6.75 1.93
N PHE A 163 3.10 7.31 2.74
CA PHE A 163 3.03 8.71 3.18
C PHE A 163 3.32 9.71 2.06
N ASN A 164 3.96 9.34 0.95
CA ASN A 164 4.13 10.23 -0.20
C ASN A 164 3.18 9.89 -1.36
N GLY A 165 2.33 8.87 -1.20
CA GLY A 165 1.41 8.42 -2.26
C GLY A 165 2.10 7.75 -3.44
N ASN A 166 3.29 7.18 -3.21
CA ASN A 166 4.06 6.47 -4.21
C ASN A 166 3.85 4.96 -4.11
N ILE A 167 4.04 4.27 -5.23
CA ILE A 167 3.91 2.82 -5.38
C ILE A 167 5.32 2.20 -5.37
N ILE A 168 5.45 0.99 -4.84
CA ILE A 168 6.69 0.19 -4.84
C ILE A 168 6.55 -1.00 -5.80
N CYS A 169 7.66 -1.54 -6.29
CA CYS A 169 7.68 -2.46 -7.43
C CYS A 169 7.40 -3.95 -7.11
N SER A 170 6.69 -4.29 -6.03
CA SER A 170 6.36 -5.70 -5.74
C SER A 170 5.15 -5.84 -4.83
N ASN A 171 4.52 -7.01 -4.92
CA ASN A 171 3.44 -7.42 -4.03
C ASN A 171 4.00 -8.21 -2.85
N LEU A 172 3.58 -7.86 -1.65
CA LEU A 172 3.81 -8.67 -0.45
C LEU A 172 2.66 -9.66 -0.27
N THR A 173 2.91 -10.74 0.46
CA THR A 173 1.87 -11.74 0.73
C THR A 173 0.71 -11.19 1.56
N THR A 174 -0.47 -11.80 1.43
CA THR A 174 -1.64 -11.49 2.27
C THR A 174 -1.30 -11.61 3.75
N CYS A 175 -0.53 -12.62 4.15
CA CYS A 175 -0.04 -12.81 5.50
C CYS A 175 0.77 -11.60 5.98
N PHE A 176 1.66 -11.08 5.15
CA PHE A 176 2.45 -9.88 5.47
C PHE A 176 1.54 -8.66 5.72
N TYR A 177 0.57 -8.40 4.84
CA TYR A 177 -0.38 -7.29 5.05
C TYR A 177 -1.26 -7.49 6.29
N LYS A 178 -1.68 -8.72 6.58
CA LYS A 178 -2.44 -9.03 7.81
C LYS A 178 -1.61 -8.75 9.05
N GLN A 179 -0.33 -9.08 9.07
CA GLN A 179 0.56 -8.74 10.19
C GLN A 179 0.68 -7.22 10.38
N LEU A 180 0.86 -6.45 9.31
CA LEU A 180 0.90 -4.98 9.39
C LEU A 180 -0.41 -4.39 9.96
N LEU A 181 -1.54 -5.02 9.67
CA LEU A 181 -2.86 -4.59 10.14
C LEU A 181 -3.24 -5.20 11.50
N ASN A 182 -2.34 -5.93 12.14
CA ASN A 182 -2.58 -6.69 13.36
C ASN A 182 -3.84 -7.60 13.27
N ARG A 183 -3.98 -8.28 12.13
CA ARG A 183 -5.08 -9.21 11.84
C ARG A 183 -4.61 -10.65 11.97
N LYS A 184 -5.51 -11.52 12.46
CA LYS A 184 -5.26 -12.96 12.56
C LYS A 184 -4.99 -13.58 11.19
N ILE A 185 -3.91 -14.35 11.10
CA ILE A 185 -3.61 -15.22 9.96
C ILE A 185 -4.42 -16.51 10.13
N THR A 186 -5.05 -16.95 9.05
CA THR A 186 -5.89 -18.16 9.01
C THR A 186 -5.33 -19.15 7.98
N ILE A 187 -5.77 -20.41 8.05
CA ILE A 187 -5.36 -21.45 7.08
C ILE A 187 -5.77 -21.04 5.66
N ASP A 188 -6.90 -20.36 5.48
CA ASP A 188 -7.33 -19.83 4.18
C ASP A 188 -6.35 -18.81 3.56
N ASP A 189 -5.50 -18.15 4.35
CA ASP A 189 -4.46 -17.27 3.79
C ASP A 189 -3.34 -18.07 3.12
N ILE A 190 -3.12 -19.31 3.58
CA ILE A 190 -2.12 -20.23 3.04
C ILE A 190 -2.55 -20.67 1.64
N GLU A 191 -3.84 -20.90 1.39
CA GLU A 191 -4.36 -21.32 0.08
C GLU A 191 -3.89 -20.39 -1.05
N LYS A 192 -3.91 -19.07 -0.77
CA LYS A 192 -3.47 -18.03 -1.72
C LYS A 192 -1.96 -17.98 -1.91
N MET A 193 -1.19 -18.49 -0.97
CA MET A 193 0.28 -18.47 -0.99
C MET A 193 0.86 -19.76 -1.59
N ASP A 194 0.36 -20.90 -1.11
CA ASP A 194 0.80 -22.25 -1.47
C ASP A 194 -0.38 -23.22 -1.34
N THR A 195 -1.04 -23.48 -2.47
CA THR A 195 -2.19 -24.39 -2.54
C THR A 195 -1.80 -25.84 -2.22
N TYR A 196 -0.57 -26.27 -2.56
CA TYR A 196 -0.11 -27.63 -2.25
C TYR A 196 0.04 -27.82 -0.75
N TYR A 197 0.66 -26.85 -0.08
CA TYR A 197 0.81 -26.88 1.37
C TYR A 197 -0.53 -26.77 2.09
N PHE A 198 -1.43 -25.91 1.61
CA PHE A 198 -2.80 -25.80 2.12
C PHE A 198 -3.56 -27.13 2.05
N ASN A 199 -3.55 -27.81 0.91
CA ASN A 199 -4.21 -29.11 0.73
C ASN A 199 -3.60 -30.17 1.66
N SER A 200 -2.28 -30.14 1.87
CA SER A 200 -1.60 -31.05 2.78
C SER A 200 -2.06 -30.84 4.22
N LEU A 201 -2.18 -29.59 4.68
CA LEU A 201 -2.69 -29.26 6.02
C LEU A 201 -4.14 -29.71 6.20
N LYS A 202 -5.00 -29.44 5.21
CA LYS A 202 -6.41 -29.86 5.26
C LYS A 202 -6.59 -31.39 5.27
N SER A 203 -5.64 -32.14 4.71
CA SER A 203 -5.72 -33.61 4.72
C SER A 203 -5.42 -34.24 6.09
N ILE A 204 -4.90 -33.44 7.05
CA ILE A 204 -4.52 -33.89 8.40
C ILE A 204 -5.55 -33.43 9.46
N GLU A 205 -6.49 -32.56 9.08
CA GLU A 205 -7.62 -32.08 9.90
C GLU A 205 -8.82 -33.03 9.81
#